data_AF-A0A0L1KTN3-F1
#
_entry.id   AF-A0A0L1KTN3-F1
#
_cell.length_a   1.000
_cell.length_b   1.000
_cell.length_c   1.000
_cell.angle_alpha   90.00
_cell.angle_beta   90.00
_cell.angle_gamma   90.00
#
_symmetry.space_group_name_H-M   'P 1'
#
loop_
_entity.id
_entity.type
_entity.pdbx_description
1 polymer ?
#
loop_
_entity_poly.entity_id
_entity_poly.type
_entity_poly.pdbx_seq_one_letter_code
_entity_poly.pdbx_strand_id
1 'polypeptide(L)'
;MFHLTREFLRRSINNAPKKLNGSPGPLKIRFFADFRLPGRMRFKDIIVTRRHCRYKPKQGEILHYMGKHVPQPQKSLWSPDCPIPQDRHLFKLTTLDVDSFKYYYGVRRADLDPKVWELLSHSGLLPPPMERANFLAPRPVFDKEKLYHYYLRHRPSIAELRRRDYMDYANGMVLTQEDRHRRKPSEPWM
;
A
#
# COMPACT_ATOMS: atom_id res chain seq x y z
N MET A 1 41.02 1.35 -32.77
CA MET A 1 40.41 0.13 -32.19
C MET A 1 39.34 0.49 -31.13
N PHE A 2 38.31 1.29 -31.47
CA PHE A 2 37.31 1.79 -30.49
C PHE A 2 35.88 1.93 -31.04
N HIS A 3 35.47 1.16 -32.04
CA HIS A 3 34.09 1.22 -32.57
C HIS A 3 33.08 0.30 -31.87
N LEU A 4 33.52 -0.57 -30.95
CA LEU A 4 32.65 -1.55 -30.29
C LEU A 4 31.85 -1.02 -29.09
N THR A 5 32.05 0.22 -28.64
CA THR A 5 31.46 0.69 -27.37
C THR A 5 30.05 1.27 -27.53
N ARG A 6 29.77 2.02 -28.60
CA ARG A 6 28.46 2.71 -28.78
C ARG A 6 27.32 1.75 -29.15
N GLU A 7 27.57 0.78 -30.02
CA GLU A 7 26.55 -0.21 -30.40
C GLU A 7 26.26 -1.21 -29.27
N PHE A 8 27.28 -1.59 -28.51
CA PHE A 8 27.12 -2.49 -27.36
C PHE A 8 26.33 -1.82 -26.22
N LEU A 9 26.60 -0.53 -25.95
CA LEU A 9 25.82 0.27 -25.01
C LEU A 9 24.36 0.45 -25.48
N ARG A 10 24.12 0.71 -26.77
CA ARG A 10 22.76 0.79 -27.34
C ARG A 10 22.00 -0.54 -27.26
N ARG A 11 22.66 -1.67 -27.55
CA ARG A 11 22.06 -3.01 -27.42
C ARG A 11 21.76 -3.37 -25.96
N SER A 12 22.64 -3.00 -25.03
CA SER A 12 22.44 -3.20 -23.59
C SER A 12 21.24 -2.39 -23.04
N ILE A 13 21.08 -1.14 -23.47
CA ILE A 13 19.93 -0.28 -23.10
C ILE A 13 18.62 -0.80 -23.69
N ASN A 14 18.66 -1.46 -24.85
CA ASN A 14 17.46 -2.01 -25.50
C ASN A 14 16.99 -3.34 -24.92
N ASN A 15 17.87 -4.11 -24.27
CA ASN A 15 17.52 -5.42 -23.68
C ASN A 15 17.28 -5.39 -22.17
N ALA A 16 17.69 -4.32 -21.47
CA ALA A 16 17.37 -4.15 -20.05
C ALA A 16 15.91 -3.67 -19.89
N PRO A 17 15.17 -4.14 -18.86
CA PRO A 17 13.83 -3.65 -18.60
C PRO A 17 13.89 -2.13 -18.36
N LYS A 18 13.36 -1.36 -19.33
CA LYS A 18 13.34 0.10 -19.31
C LYS A 18 12.43 0.54 -18.17
N LYS A 19 13.04 0.87 -17.03
CA LYS A 19 12.34 1.47 -15.88
C LYS A 19 12.21 2.97 -16.12
N LEU A 20 11.01 3.50 -15.90
CA LEU A 20 10.71 4.93 -15.99
C LEU A 20 11.54 5.76 -14.99
N ASN A 21 11.85 7.01 -15.38
CA ASN A 21 12.39 8.10 -14.55
C ASN A 21 13.84 8.00 -14.07
N GLY A 22 14.70 7.20 -14.72
CA GLY A 22 16.14 7.15 -14.40
C GLY A 22 16.46 6.61 -12.98
N SER A 23 17.74 6.43 -12.66
CA SER A 23 18.19 5.81 -11.40
C SER A 23 18.82 6.84 -10.45
N PRO A 24 18.53 6.80 -9.12
CA PRO A 24 17.57 5.94 -8.45
C PRO A 24 16.14 6.50 -8.54
N GLY A 25 15.20 5.70 -9.04
CA GLY A 25 13.80 6.14 -9.16
C GLY A 25 13.05 6.24 -7.82
N PRO A 26 11.73 6.50 -7.85
CA PRO A 26 10.93 6.72 -6.65
C PRO A 26 10.92 5.50 -5.71
N LEU A 27 10.48 5.73 -4.48
CA LEU A 27 10.30 4.66 -3.50
C LEU A 27 9.23 3.69 -4.01
N LYS A 28 9.45 2.39 -3.79
CA LYS A 28 8.49 1.35 -4.13
C LYS A 28 8.48 0.28 -3.05
N ILE A 29 7.30 0.03 -2.51
CA ILE A 29 6.99 -1.08 -1.62
C ILE A 29 6.74 -2.32 -2.49
N ARG A 30 7.47 -3.40 -2.24
CA ARG A 30 7.38 -4.62 -3.07
C ARG A 30 7.71 -5.87 -2.28
N PHE A 31 7.38 -7.02 -2.85
CA PHE A 31 7.95 -8.28 -2.42
C PHE A 31 9.42 -8.39 -2.83
N PHE A 32 10.23 -8.87 -1.92
CA PHE A 32 11.62 -9.18 -2.11
C PHE A 32 11.82 -10.68 -2.17
N ALA A 33 12.22 -11.12 -3.37
CA ALA A 33 12.56 -12.48 -3.74
C ALA A 33 11.49 -13.55 -3.38
N ASP A 34 11.56 -14.68 -4.07
CA ASP A 34 10.88 -15.89 -3.65
C ASP A 34 11.92 -16.76 -2.95
N PHE A 35 12.00 -16.65 -1.63
CA PHE A 35 12.89 -17.51 -0.86
C PHE A 35 12.32 -18.92 -0.83
N ARG A 36 13.16 -19.91 -1.11
CA ARG A 36 12.82 -21.33 -1.04
C ARG A 36 13.67 -21.95 0.05
N LEU A 37 13.03 -22.43 1.11
CA LEU A 37 13.70 -23.26 2.10
C LEU A 37 13.65 -24.74 1.64
N PRO A 38 14.61 -25.56 2.09
CA PRO A 38 14.49 -27.01 1.99
C PRO A 38 13.12 -27.47 2.53
N GLY A 39 12.46 -28.42 1.85
CA GLY A 39 11.13 -28.89 2.28
C GLY A 39 9.93 -28.11 1.72
N ARG A 40 10.07 -27.42 0.58
CA ARG A 40 8.99 -26.75 -0.19
C ARG A 40 8.39 -25.48 0.45
N MET A 41 8.90 -25.02 1.58
CA MET A 41 8.47 -23.74 2.16
C MET A 41 8.95 -22.57 1.30
N ARG A 42 8.03 -21.66 0.98
CA ARG A 42 8.35 -20.42 0.26
C ARG A 42 7.91 -19.25 1.10
N PHE A 43 8.64 -18.16 1.03
CA PHE A 43 8.20 -16.91 1.63
C PHE A 43 8.73 -15.73 0.83
N LYS A 44 8.07 -14.60 1.01
CA LYS A 44 8.42 -13.33 0.41
C LYS A 44 8.54 -12.31 1.50
N ASP A 45 9.59 -11.52 1.46
CA ASP A 45 9.74 -10.39 2.37
C ASP A 45 9.08 -9.17 1.75
N ILE A 46 8.43 -8.33 2.56
CA ILE A 46 7.85 -7.06 2.12
C ILE A 46 8.85 -5.99 2.48
N ILE A 47 9.35 -5.26 1.49
CA ILE A 47 10.40 -4.26 1.71
C ILE A 47 10.11 -2.95 0.97
N VAL A 48 10.75 -1.89 1.44
CA VAL A 48 10.83 -0.61 0.77
C VAL A 48 12.18 -0.48 0.10
N THR A 49 12.17 -0.22 -1.21
CA THR A 49 13.37 0.00 -2.02
C THR A 49 13.15 1.12 -3.01
N ARG A 50 14.22 1.61 -3.64
CA ARG A 50 14.10 2.48 -4.82
C ARG A 50 13.63 1.66 -6.03
N ARG A 51 12.84 2.26 -6.94
CA ARG A 51 12.34 1.61 -8.17
C ARG A 51 13.47 0.94 -8.95
N HIS A 52 14.58 1.65 -9.10
CA HIS A 52 15.83 1.13 -9.64
C HIS A 52 16.65 0.53 -8.50
N CYS A 53 16.41 -0.74 -8.23
CA CYS A 53 17.24 -1.57 -7.36
C CYS A 53 17.72 -2.78 -8.18
N ARG A 54 18.82 -3.39 -7.73
CA ARG A 54 19.27 -4.67 -8.28
C ARG A 54 18.23 -5.75 -7.96
N TYR A 55 18.25 -6.84 -8.75
CA TYR A 55 17.40 -8.01 -8.48
C TYR A 55 17.66 -8.60 -7.09
N LYS A 56 18.94 -8.61 -6.68
CA LYS A 56 19.38 -8.81 -5.30
C LYS A 56 19.93 -7.48 -4.78
N PRO A 57 19.11 -6.65 -4.11
CA PRO A 57 19.57 -5.41 -3.51
C PRO A 57 20.60 -5.74 -2.43
N LYS A 58 21.68 -4.97 -2.39
CA LYS A 58 22.60 -5.00 -1.25
C LYS A 58 21.87 -4.46 -0.01
N GLN A 59 22.36 -4.76 1.20
CA GLN A 59 21.73 -4.28 2.45
C GLN A 59 21.46 -2.77 2.44
N GLY A 60 22.35 -1.95 1.86
CA GLY A 60 22.15 -0.50 1.74
C GLY A 60 21.15 -0.03 0.66
N GLU A 61 20.66 -0.91 -0.22
CA GLU A 61 19.61 -0.60 -1.20
C GLU A 61 18.19 -0.85 -0.64
N ILE A 62 18.09 -1.62 0.46
CA ILE A 62 16.85 -1.84 1.20
C ILE A 62 16.72 -0.74 2.24
N LEU A 63 15.67 0.07 2.11
CA LEU A 63 15.44 1.21 2.99
C LEU A 63 14.73 0.80 4.27
N HIS A 64 13.81 -0.16 4.17
CA HIS A 64 13.05 -0.64 5.30
C HIS A 64 12.51 -2.06 5.03
N TYR A 65 12.49 -2.89 6.06
CA TYR A 65 11.86 -4.21 6.05
C TYR A 65 10.51 -4.11 6.75
N MET A 66 9.42 -4.38 6.03
CA MET A 66 8.07 -4.23 6.56
C MET A 66 7.51 -5.53 7.12
N GLY A 67 7.94 -6.70 6.65
CA GLY A 67 7.41 -7.96 7.14
C GLY A 67 7.57 -9.11 6.18
N LYS A 68 6.81 -10.18 6.43
CA LYS A 68 6.97 -11.47 5.75
C LYS A 68 5.61 -12.02 5.34
N HIS A 69 5.53 -12.55 4.13
CA HIS A 69 4.36 -13.23 3.60
C HIS A 69 4.69 -14.67 3.25
N VAL A 70 3.88 -15.60 3.77
CA VAL A 70 3.92 -17.02 3.43
C VAL A 70 2.75 -17.33 2.49
N PRO A 71 3.00 -17.56 1.18
CA PRO A 71 1.94 -17.79 0.22
C PRO A 71 1.31 -19.19 0.34
N GLN A 72 1.98 -20.14 1.00
CA GLN A 72 1.41 -21.46 1.25
C GLN A 72 0.29 -21.38 2.29
N PRO A 73 -0.88 -21.98 2.00
CA PRO A 73 -1.94 -22.12 2.98
C PRO A 73 -1.52 -23.12 4.08
N GLN A 74 -1.80 -22.78 5.34
CA GLN A 74 -1.48 -23.58 6.53
C GLN A 74 -2.75 -23.91 7.30
N LYS A 75 -2.81 -25.11 7.90
CA LYS A 75 -3.90 -25.46 8.82
C LYS A 75 -3.75 -24.62 10.09
N SER A 76 -4.85 -24.10 10.64
CA SER A 76 -4.80 -23.49 11.97
C SER A 76 -4.49 -24.57 13.00
N LEU A 77 -3.37 -24.40 13.70
CA LEU A 77 -3.00 -25.21 14.86
C LEU A 77 -3.20 -24.44 16.17
N TRP A 78 -3.60 -23.16 16.07
CA TRP A 78 -3.68 -22.22 17.19
C TRP A 78 -5.11 -21.81 17.51
N SER A 79 -6.04 -21.99 16.57
CA SER A 79 -7.45 -21.96 16.89
C SER A 79 -7.78 -23.23 17.69
N PRO A 80 -8.38 -23.14 18.88
CA PRO A 80 -9.08 -24.30 19.44
C PRO A 80 -10.15 -24.74 18.44
N ASP A 81 -10.81 -25.89 18.66
CA ASP A 81 -11.97 -26.29 17.86
C ASP A 81 -13.11 -25.27 18.01
N CYS A 82 -12.98 -24.13 17.32
CA CYS A 82 -13.90 -23.03 17.33
C CYS A 82 -15.05 -23.39 16.39
N PRO A 83 -16.31 -23.27 16.83
CA PRO A 83 -17.48 -23.54 16.00
C PRO A 83 -17.71 -22.45 14.94
N ILE A 84 -16.79 -21.49 14.78
CA ILE A 84 -16.85 -20.48 13.72
C ILE A 84 -16.66 -21.20 12.38
N PRO A 85 -17.67 -21.23 11.48
CA PRO A 85 -17.66 -22.08 10.30
C PRO A 85 -16.45 -21.88 9.38
N GLN A 86 -15.91 -20.67 9.34
CA GLN A 86 -14.79 -20.29 8.47
C GLN A 86 -13.41 -20.45 9.11
N ASP A 87 -13.32 -20.73 10.41
CA ASP A 87 -12.04 -20.79 11.14
C ASP A 87 -11.26 -22.08 10.86
N ARG A 88 -11.91 -23.06 10.23
CA ARG A 88 -11.28 -24.31 9.74
C ARG A 88 -10.71 -24.21 8.33
N HIS A 89 -10.86 -23.06 7.65
CA HIS A 89 -10.20 -22.85 6.37
C HIS A 89 -8.67 -22.79 6.57
N LEU A 90 -7.93 -22.94 5.47
CA LEU A 90 -6.48 -22.78 5.54
C LEU A 90 -6.11 -21.28 5.59
N PHE A 91 -5.08 -20.96 6.37
CA PHE A 91 -4.60 -19.62 6.64
C PHE A 91 -3.38 -19.29 5.78
N LYS A 92 -3.32 -18.08 5.26
CA LYS A 92 -2.08 -17.52 4.68
C LYS A 92 -1.51 -16.51 5.67
N LEU A 93 -0.38 -16.83 6.26
CA LEU A 93 0.21 -16.01 7.31
C LEU A 93 1.02 -14.86 6.72
N THR A 94 0.77 -13.65 7.23
CA THR A 94 1.46 -12.43 6.83
C THR A 94 1.71 -11.57 8.06
N THR A 95 2.95 -11.12 8.24
CA THR A 95 3.31 -10.08 9.19
C THR A 95 3.59 -8.79 8.45
N LEU A 96 3.17 -7.67 9.03
CA LEU A 96 3.34 -6.34 8.44
C LEU A 96 3.49 -5.28 9.53
N ASP A 97 4.52 -4.46 9.42
CA ASP A 97 4.67 -3.19 10.15
C ASP A 97 3.75 -2.14 9.52
N VAL A 98 2.61 -1.90 10.20
CA VAL A 98 1.55 -0.99 9.76
C VAL A 98 1.99 0.47 9.83
N ASP A 99 2.78 0.85 10.82
CA ASP A 99 3.17 2.25 11.03
C ASP A 99 4.19 2.67 9.98
N SER A 100 5.18 1.82 9.73
CA SER A 100 6.12 2.03 8.64
C SER A 100 5.42 2.01 7.28
N PHE A 101 4.41 1.18 7.08
CA PHE A 101 3.56 1.24 5.88
C PHE A 101 2.89 2.60 5.74
N LYS A 102 2.18 3.09 6.77
CA LYS A 102 1.50 4.40 6.76
C LYS A 102 2.49 5.54 6.50
N TYR A 103 3.69 5.48 7.09
CA TYR A 103 4.74 6.46 6.85
C TYR A 103 5.21 6.45 5.39
N TYR A 104 5.60 5.28 4.86
CA TYR A 104 6.14 5.22 3.50
C TYR A 104 5.08 5.47 2.42
N TYR A 105 3.85 5.02 2.64
CA TYR A 105 2.74 5.20 1.71
C TYR A 105 2.14 6.60 1.79
N GLY A 106 1.78 7.06 2.99
CA GLY A 106 1.12 8.35 3.20
C GLY A 106 2.09 9.53 3.15
N VAL A 107 3.16 9.49 3.94
CA VAL A 107 4.10 10.61 4.07
C VAL A 107 5.12 10.63 2.93
N ARG A 108 5.75 9.49 2.64
CA ARG A 108 6.81 9.39 1.61
C ARG A 108 6.30 9.08 0.21
N ARG A 109 4.98 8.84 0.06
CA ARG A 109 4.29 8.62 -1.22
C ARG A 109 4.97 7.56 -2.09
N ALA A 110 5.32 6.43 -1.48
CA ALA A 110 5.94 5.30 -2.19
C ALA A 110 4.95 4.63 -3.16
N ASP A 111 5.45 4.19 -4.31
CA ASP A 111 4.70 3.33 -5.24
C ASP A 111 4.45 1.97 -4.59
N LEU A 112 3.39 1.28 -5.02
CA LEU A 112 3.04 -0.04 -4.53
C LEU A 112 3.13 -1.07 -5.66
N ASP A 113 3.70 -2.23 -5.37
CA ASP A 113 3.63 -3.38 -6.27
C ASP A 113 2.21 -3.97 -6.26
N PRO A 114 1.56 -4.26 -7.41
CA PRO A 114 0.19 -4.77 -7.45
C PRO A 114 -0.05 -6.01 -6.57
N LYS A 115 0.94 -6.92 -6.47
CA LYS A 115 0.82 -8.10 -5.61
C LYS A 115 0.84 -7.77 -4.11
N VAL A 116 1.57 -6.73 -3.72
CA VAL A 116 1.57 -6.23 -2.35
C VAL A 116 0.26 -5.47 -2.09
N TRP A 117 -0.23 -4.71 -3.06
CA TRP A 117 -1.56 -4.08 -2.96
C TRP A 117 -2.65 -5.13 -2.72
N GLU A 118 -2.70 -6.19 -3.52
CA GLU A 118 -3.65 -7.29 -3.31
C GLU A 118 -3.58 -7.85 -1.88
N LEU A 119 -2.38 -8.08 -1.35
CA LEU A 119 -2.19 -8.54 0.02
C LEU A 119 -2.75 -7.54 1.06
N LEU A 120 -2.40 -6.26 0.92
CA LEU A 120 -2.87 -5.20 1.83
C LEU A 120 -4.38 -4.95 1.73
N SER A 121 -4.99 -5.30 0.60
CA SER A 121 -6.44 -5.23 0.45
C SER A 121 -7.18 -6.27 1.29
N HIS A 122 -6.56 -7.42 1.52
CA HIS A 122 -7.10 -8.45 2.42
C HIS A 122 -6.98 -8.07 3.90
N SER A 123 -6.04 -7.20 4.27
CA SER A 123 -5.88 -6.72 5.65
C SER A 123 -6.74 -5.49 5.98
N GLY A 124 -7.51 -4.96 5.02
CA GLY A 124 -8.33 -3.76 5.20
C GLY A 124 -7.56 -2.43 5.22
N LEU A 125 -6.25 -2.44 4.90
CA LEU A 125 -5.44 -1.22 4.85
C LEU A 125 -5.65 -0.42 3.56
N LEU A 126 -5.98 -1.11 2.47
CA LEU A 126 -6.24 -0.52 1.16
C LEU A 126 -7.50 -1.12 0.53
N PRO A 127 -8.18 -0.41 -0.39
CA PRO A 127 -9.19 -1.02 -1.22
C PRO A 127 -8.59 -2.08 -2.16
N PRO A 128 -9.40 -2.99 -2.73
CA PRO A 128 -8.93 -3.92 -3.75
C PRO A 128 -8.24 -3.22 -4.93
N PRO A 129 -7.16 -3.79 -5.50
CA PRO A 129 -6.46 -3.20 -6.62
C PRO A 129 -7.32 -3.21 -7.89
N MET A 130 -7.08 -2.25 -8.80
CA MET A 130 -7.81 -2.14 -10.07
C MET A 130 -7.64 -3.37 -10.96
N GLU A 131 -6.51 -4.07 -10.86
CA GLU A 131 -6.20 -5.26 -11.62
C GLU A 131 -7.02 -6.48 -11.19
N ARG A 132 -7.67 -6.44 -10.02
CA ARG A 132 -8.61 -7.49 -9.57
C ARG A 132 -9.95 -7.31 -10.29
N ALA A 133 -9.94 -7.51 -11.60
CA ALA A 133 -11.13 -7.41 -12.43
C ALA A 133 -12.12 -8.54 -12.09
N ASN A 134 -13.35 -8.17 -11.81
CA ASN A 134 -14.46 -9.13 -11.81
C ASN A 134 -14.94 -9.28 -13.26
N PHE A 135 -14.60 -10.39 -13.92
CA PHE A 135 -14.99 -10.63 -15.31
C PHE A 135 -16.51 -10.74 -15.51
N LEU A 136 -17.29 -10.91 -14.44
CA LEU A 136 -18.75 -10.95 -14.50
C LEU A 136 -19.38 -9.56 -14.64
N ALA A 137 -18.67 -8.50 -14.22
CA ALA A 137 -19.18 -7.13 -14.27
C ALA A 137 -18.37 -6.32 -15.29
N PRO A 138 -18.98 -5.86 -16.39
CA PRO A 138 -18.29 -4.99 -17.34
C PRO A 138 -17.91 -3.66 -16.68
N ARG A 139 -16.94 -2.96 -17.26
CA ARG A 139 -16.56 -1.62 -16.81
C ARG A 139 -17.77 -0.67 -16.95
N PRO A 140 -17.95 0.29 -16.03
CA PRO A 140 -19.07 1.22 -16.09
C PRO A 140 -18.97 2.15 -17.30
N VAL A 141 -20.13 2.53 -17.84
CA VAL A 141 -20.27 3.55 -18.88
C VAL A 141 -20.74 4.85 -18.22
N PHE A 142 -20.09 5.96 -18.55
CA PHE A 142 -20.35 7.25 -17.94
C PHE A 142 -21.05 8.21 -18.92
N ASP A 143 -22.15 8.80 -18.47
CA ASP A 143 -22.90 9.84 -19.16
C ASP A 143 -22.94 11.09 -18.28
N LYS A 144 -22.46 12.21 -18.82
CA LYS A 144 -22.29 13.46 -18.08
C LYS A 144 -23.61 13.99 -17.54
N GLU A 145 -24.69 13.92 -18.32
CA GLU A 145 -25.98 14.49 -17.94
C GLU A 145 -26.58 13.73 -16.74
N LYS A 146 -26.56 12.38 -16.82
CA LYS A 146 -27.03 11.52 -15.73
C LYS A 146 -26.21 11.70 -14.45
N LEU A 147 -24.89 11.82 -14.57
CA LEU A 147 -24.02 12.10 -13.43
C LEU A 147 -24.31 13.46 -12.79
N TYR A 148 -24.58 14.47 -13.62
CA TYR A 148 -24.91 15.81 -13.15
C TYR A 148 -26.25 15.84 -12.40
N HIS A 149 -27.28 15.15 -12.92
CA HIS A 149 -28.55 14.99 -12.21
C HIS A 149 -28.39 14.29 -10.86
N TYR A 150 -27.58 13.24 -10.81
CA TYR A 150 -27.25 12.56 -9.55
C TYR A 150 -26.56 13.49 -8.54
N TYR A 151 -25.58 14.29 -9.02
CA TYR A 151 -24.87 15.27 -8.21
C TYR A 151 -25.80 16.33 -7.63
N LEU A 152 -26.67 16.94 -8.45
CA LEU A 152 -27.61 17.96 -7.99
C LEU A 152 -28.55 17.45 -6.90
N ARG A 153 -28.94 16.18 -6.95
CA ARG A 153 -29.85 15.55 -5.99
C ARG A 153 -29.20 15.26 -4.63
N HIS A 154 -27.90 14.98 -4.57
CA HIS A 154 -27.23 14.47 -3.36
C HIS A 154 -26.02 15.29 -2.92
N ARG A 155 -25.81 16.50 -3.46
CA ARG A 155 -24.64 17.30 -3.09
C ARG A 155 -24.72 17.73 -1.62
N PRO A 156 -23.67 17.49 -0.81
CA PRO A 156 -23.58 18.04 0.54
C PRO A 156 -23.35 19.55 0.50
N SER A 157 -23.59 20.20 1.64
CA SER A 157 -23.30 21.63 1.78
C SER A 157 -21.78 21.91 1.75
N ILE A 158 -21.40 23.13 1.36
CA ILE A 158 -19.99 23.54 1.34
C ILE A 158 -19.36 23.48 2.74
N ALA A 159 -20.14 23.78 3.78
CA ALA A 159 -19.67 23.75 5.17
C ALA A 159 -19.35 22.31 5.62
N GLU A 160 -20.22 21.34 5.28
CA GLU A 160 -19.99 19.92 5.57
C GLU A 160 -18.77 19.38 4.83
N LEU A 161 -18.62 19.73 3.54
CA LEU A 161 -17.44 19.35 2.76
C LEU A 161 -16.15 19.88 3.38
N ARG A 162 -16.09 21.17 3.71
CA ARG A 162 -14.91 21.78 4.33
C ARG A 162 -14.58 21.14 5.68
N ARG A 163 -15.61 20.85 6.49
CA ARG A 163 -15.41 20.18 7.78
C ARG A 163 -14.86 18.78 7.59
N ARG A 164 -15.41 18.01 6.65
CA ARG A 164 -14.94 16.66 6.32
C ARG A 164 -13.50 16.67 5.84
N ASP A 165 -13.17 17.53 4.87
CA ASP A 165 -11.81 17.64 4.32
C ASP A 165 -10.80 18.01 5.42
N TYR A 166 -11.18 18.90 6.35
CA TYR A 166 -10.33 19.26 7.48
C TYR A 166 -10.08 18.07 8.41
N MET A 167 -11.13 17.32 8.75
CA MET A 167 -11.00 16.15 9.64
C MET A 167 -10.22 15.00 8.99
N ASP A 168 -10.43 14.76 7.69
CA ASP A 168 -9.84 13.65 6.95
C ASP A 168 -8.37 13.90 6.59
N TYR A 169 -7.99 15.15 6.26
CA TYR A 169 -6.66 15.46 5.70
C TYR A 169 -5.79 16.37 6.57
N ALA A 170 -6.36 17.21 7.44
CA ALA A 170 -5.59 18.14 8.25
C ALA A 170 -5.37 17.60 9.67
N ASN A 171 -6.37 17.69 10.54
CA ASN A 171 -6.26 17.23 11.91
C ASN A 171 -7.59 16.63 12.40
N GLY A 172 -7.58 15.33 12.71
CA GLY A 172 -8.72 14.63 13.29
C GLY A 172 -8.91 14.88 14.79
N MET A 173 -7.93 15.46 15.49
CA MET A 173 -7.99 15.72 16.94
C MET A 173 -8.34 17.19 17.21
N VAL A 174 -9.60 17.55 16.97
CA VAL A 174 -10.11 18.90 17.25
C VAL A 174 -10.63 18.96 18.67
N LEU A 175 -10.16 19.96 19.44
CA LEU A 175 -10.62 20.18 20.81
C LEU A 175 -12.10 20.53 20.85
N THR A 176 -12.83 19.82 21.71
CA THR A 176 -14.22 20.16 22.05
C THR A 176 -14.28 21.45 22.87
N GLN A 177 -15.47 22.03 23.03
CA GLN A 177 -15.64 23.19 23.89
C GLN A 177 -15.25 22.86 25.34
N GLU A 178 -15.63 21.69 25.84
CA GLU A 178 -15.29 21.23 27.18
C GLU A 178 -13.77 21.14 27.39
N ASP A 179 -13.04 20.57 26.43
CA ASP A 179 -11.57 20.49 26.49
C ASP A 179 -10.93 21.87 26.57
N ARG A 180 -11.48 22.85 25.83
CA ARG A 180 -10.99 24.23 25.86
C ARG A 180 -11.25 24.88 27.20
N HIS A 181 -12.42 24.66 27.80
CA HIS A 181 -12.74 25.19 29.12
C HIS A 181 -11.82 24.62 30.20
N ARG A 182 -11.52 23.32 30.16
CA ARG A 182 -10.59 22.67 31.10
C ARG A 182 -9.14 23.13 30.96
N ARG A 183 -8.75 23.61 29.77
CA ARG A 183 -7.39 24.11 29.48
C ARG A 183 -7.20 25.58 29.79
N LYS A 184 -8.26 26.32 30.12
CA LYS A 184 -8.12 27.72 30.52
C LYS A 184 -7.32 27.78 31.84
N PRO A 185 -6.36 28.72 31.98
CA PRO A 185 -5.70 28.95 33.26
C PRO A 185 -6.73 29.20 34.35
N SER A 186 -6.51 28.63 35.54
CA SER A 186 -7.28 28.99 36.74
C SER A 186 -6.58 30.13 37.48
N GLU A 187 -7.31 30.86 38.32
CA GLU A 187 -6.71 31.82 39.24
C GLU A 187 -5.59 31.16 40.09
N PRO A 188 -4.50 31.87 40.40
CA PRO A 188 -4.26 33.31 40.20
C PRO A 188 -3.68 33.69 38.82
N TRP A 189 -3.64 32.76 37.86
CA TRP A 189 -2.99 32.95 36.56
C TRP A 189 -3.94 33.39 35.43
N MET A 190 -5.19 33.73 35.77
CA MET A 190 -6.23 34.14 34.83
C MET A 190 -6.25 35.66 34.65
#